data_AF-A0A2V6ALY3-F1
#
_entry.id   AF-A0A2V6ALY3-F1
#
_cell.length_a   1.000
_cell.length_b   1.000
_cell.length_c   1.000
_cell.angle_alpha   90.00
_cell.angle_beta   90.00
_cell.angle_gamma   90.00
#
_symmetry.space_group_name_H-M   'P 1'
#
loop_
_entity.id
_entity.type
_entity.pdbx_description
1 polymer ?
#
loop_
_entity_poly.entity_id
_entity_poly.type
_entity_poly.pdbx_seq_one_letter_code
_entity_poly.pdbx_strand_id
1 'polypeptide(L)'
;MRFHVAREGAVTGEFEEQIFRNKVFSGEIRPNDLYWTSGFTDWRPVSEFRVARKTEPIVLDTGSAEPPAIRKARQQSAPAIALICICALVLLIGAAMMAGKSKREGVPQHGRVEAKAALARGQLRVGMTADQCIRMLGQPARIERISGSKNEHWTYEGPDGPVILHFESGVLRSF
;
A
#
# COMPACT_ATOMS: atom_id res chain seq x y z
N MET A 1 25.55 -24.17 18.39
CA MET A 1 25.55 -22.97 17.52
C MET A 1 25.44 -21.74 18.41
N ARG A 2 26.25 -20.71 18.18
CA ARG A 2 26.22 -19.47 18.99
C ARG A 2 25.56 -18.36 18.18
N PHE A 3 24.77 -17.54 18.87
CA PHE A 3 24.01 -16.44 18.32
C PHE A 3 24.59 -15.14 18.88
N HIS A 4 25.15 -14.34 17.99
CA HIS A 4 25.59 -12.99 18.30
C HIS A 4 24.41 -12.05 18.13
N VAL A 5 24.23 -11.13 19.08
CA VAL A 5 23.15 -10.15 19.06
C VAL A 5 23.77 -8.77 19.00
N ALA A 6 23.20 -7.91 18.18
CA ALA A 6 23.60 -6.52 18.05
C ALA A 6 22.41 -5.58 18.12
N ARG A 7 22.63 -4.44 18.76
CA ARG A 7 21.65 -3.34 18.88
C ARG A 7 22.36 -2.04 18.60
N GLU A 8 21.72 -1.16 17.82
CA GLU A 8 22.24 0.19 17.52
C GLU A 8 23.68 0.21 16.98
N GLY A 9 24.07 -0.83 16.24
CA GLY A 9 25.40 -0.92 15.62
C GLY A 9 26.49 -1.50 16.51
N ALA A 10 26.18 -1.98 17.71
CA ALA A 10 27.13 -2.63 18.61
C ALA A 10 26.67 -4.04 18.97
N VAL A 11 27.62 -4.99 19.04
CA VAL A 11 27.36 -6.34 19.55
C VAL A 11 27.08 -6.24 21.05
N THR A 12 25.88 -6.64 21.45
CA THR A 12 25.42 -6.57 22.85
C THR A 12 25.68 -7.86 23.62
N GLY A 13 25.82 -8.99 22.92
CA GLY A 13 26.12 -10.26 23.56
C GLY A 13 26.22 -11.43 22.60
N GLU A 14 26.70 -12.53 23.14
CA GLU A 14 26.76 -13.83 22.48
C GLU A 14 26.04 -14.84 23.37
N PHE A 15 25.13 -15.61 22.78
CA PHE A 15 24.27 -16.53 23.52
C PHE A 15 24.22 -17.89 22.82
N GLU A 16 24.07 -18.94 23.61
CA GLU A 16 23.64 -20.24 23.07
C GLU A 16 22.20 -20.16 22.56
N GLU A 17 21.87 -21.00 21.59
CA GLU A 17 20.56 -20.99 20.92
C GLU A 17 19.37 -20.99 21.90
N GLN A 18 19.42 -21.83 22.94
CA GLN A 18 18.35 -21.91 23.93
C GLN A 18 18.20 -20.61 24.72
N ILE A 19 19.32 -20.00 25.11
CA ILE A 19 19.33 -18.72 25.82
C ILE A 19 18.85 -17.59 24.91
N PHE A 20 19.32 -17.56 23.67
CA PHE A 20 18.86 -16.61 22.65
C PHE A 20 17.34 -16.71 22.47
N ARG A 21 16.80 -17.91 22.26
CA ARG A 21 15.35 -18.14 22.11
C ARG A 21 14.56 -17.69 23.34
N ASN A 22 15.05 -18.00 24.54
CA ASN A 22 14.42 -17.57 25.78
C ASN A 22 14.40 -16.04 25.90
N LYS A 23 15.50 -15.37 25.51
CA LYS A 23 15.61 -13.90 25.55
C LYS A 23 14.78 -13.19 24.47
N VAL A 24 14.59 -13.82 23.31
CA VAL A 24 13.63 -13.36 22.30
C VAL A 24 12.20 -13.50 22.81
N PHE A 25 11.87 -14.64 23.42
CA PHE A 25 10.53 -14.90 23.97
C PHE A 25 10.21 -14.02 25.19
N SER A 26 11.19 -13.72 26.05
CA SER A 26 11.02 -12.79 27.17
C SER A 26 10.95 -11.32 26.74
N GLY A 27 11.26 -11.01 25.48
CA GLY A 27 11.30 -9.64 24.94
C GLY A 27 12.56 -8.84 25.30
N GLU A 28 13.55 -9.46 25.93
CA GLU A 28 14.84 -8.82 26.22
C GLU A 28 15.61 -8.49 24.93
N ILE A 29 15.56 -9.42 23.97
CA ILE A 29 15.99 -9.20 22.59
C ILE A 29 14.76 -8.74 21.79
N ARG A 30 14.87 -7.57 21.18
CA ARG A 30 13.79 -6.90 20.46
C ARG A 30 13.70 -7.42 19.03
N PRO A 31 12.52 -7.40 18.39
CA PRO A 31 12.38 -7.77 16.98
C PRO A 31 13.25 -6.96 16.01
N ASN A 32 13.59 -5.71 16.38
CA ASN A 32 14.45 -4.83 15.58
C ASN A 32 15.94 -5.00 15.89
N ASP A 33 16.31 -5.83 16.87
CA ASP A 33 17.72 -6.18 17.07
C ASP A 33 18.20 -7.05 15.92
N LEU A 34 19.51 -7.09 15.72
CA LEU A 34 20.15 -7.93 14.74
C LEU A 34 20.70 -9.18 15.43
N TYR A 35 20.62 -10.32 14.76
CA TYR A 35 21.31 -11.53 15.15
C TYR A 35 22.17 -12.06 14.00
N TRP A 36 23.27 -12.70 14.37
CA TRP A 36 24.15 -13.40 13.45
C TRP A 36 24.58 -14.73 14.06
N THR A 37 24.81 -15.72 13.21
CA THR A 37 25.28 -17.03 13.62
C THR A 37 26.17 -17.61 12.53
N SER A 38 27.03 -18.58 12.88
CA SER A 38 27.98 -19.17 11.95
C SER A 38 27.26 -19.74 10.74
N GLY A 39 27.61 -19.24 9.56
CA GLY A 39 26.99 -19.59 8.27
C GLY A 39 26.06 -18.52 7.69
N PHE A 40 25.93 -17.36 8.33
CA PHE A 40 25.30 -16.19 7.70
C PHE A 40 26.36 -15.26 7.10
N THR A 41 26.10 -14.75 5.90
CA THR A 41 26.97 -13.75 5.26
C THR A 41 26.84 -12.37 5.91
N ASP A 42 25.67 -12.05 6.47
CA ASP A 42 25.38 -10.75 7.09
C ASP A 42 24.43 -10.90 8.28
N TRP A 43 24.34 -9.85 9.08
CA TRP A 43 23.41 -9.73 10.21
C TRP A 43 21.96 -9.75 9.73
N ARG A 44 21.10 -10.50 10.41
CA ARG A 44 19.65 -10.56 10.10
C ARG A 44 18.82 -9.99 11.25
N PRO A 45 17.68 -9.35 10.99
CA PRO A 45 16.82 -8.84 12.06
C PRO A 45 16.16 -10.01 12.82
N VAL A 46 16.03 -9.87 14.14
CA VAL A 46 15.41 -10.89 15.00
C VAL A 46 13.95 -11.12 14.63
N SER A 47 13.26 -10.16 14.02
CA SER A 47 11.92 -10.36 13.44
C SER A 47 11.88 -11.43 12.33
N GLU A 48 12.98 -11.65 11.61
CA GLU A 48 13.14 -12.74 10.64
C GLU A 48 13.48 -14.07 11.31
N PHE A 49 13.78 -14.09 12.61
CA PHE A 49 13.89 -15.33 13.37
C PHE A 49 12.50 -15.97 13.46
N ARG A 50 12.13 -16.71 12.42
CA ARG A 50 10.91 -17.48 12.39
C ARG A 50 11.02 -18.51 13.51
N VAL A 51 10.22 -18.34 14.55
CA VAL A 51 9.84 -19.42 15.47
C VAL A 51 8.93 -20.38 14.70
N ALA A 52 9.43 -20.93 13.59
CA ALA A 52 8.80 -22.03 12.91
C ALA A 52 8.97 -23.23 13.83
N ARG A 53 7.83 -23.72 14.28
CA ARG A 53 7.67 -25.04 14.92
C ARG A 53 8.61 -26.02 14.21
N LYS A 54 9.28 -26.87 15.00
CA LYS A 54 9.78 -28.21 14.66
C LYS A 54 9.77 -28.52 13.15
N THR A 55 10.94 -28.84 12.59
CA THR A 55 11.21 -29.26 11.19
C THR A 55 11.35 -28.17 10.13
N GLU A 56 12.49 -27.47 10.14
CA GLU A 56 13.25 -27.15 8.92
C GLU A 56 14.69 -26.79 9.32
N PRO A 57 15.72 -27.53 8.85
CA PRO A 57 17.11 -27.19 9.13
C PRO A 57 17.46 -25.83 8.51
N ILE A 58 18.09 -24.96 9.30
CA ILE A 58 18.68 -23.72 8.81
C ILE A 58 19.66 -24.10 7.71
N VAL A 59 19.44 -23.62 6.48
CA VAL A 59 20.36 -23.82 5.36
C VAL A 59 21.65 -23.09 5.70
N LEU A 60 22.68 -23.85 6.04
CA LEU A 60 24.02 -23.39 6.39
C LEU A 60 24.74 -22.98 5.11
N ASP A 61 24.88 -21.68 4.86
CA ASP A 61 25.78 -21.21 3.82
C ASP A 61 27.20 -21.22 4.40
N THR A 62 28.10 -22.01 3.83
CA THR A 62 29.44 -22.22 4.38
C THR A 62 30.28 -20.97 4.14
N GLY A 63 30.31 -20.05 5.11
CA GLY A 63 31.12 -18.84 5.01
C GLY A 63 31.23 -18.06 6.32
N SER A 64 32.45 -18.02 6.85
CA SER A 64 32.94 -17.21 8.00
C SER A 64 32.59 -17.67 9.42
N ALA A 65 33.63 -17.82 10.24
CA ALA A 65 33.59 -18.20 11.65
C ALA A 65 33.46 -17.00 12.62
N GLU A 66 33.49 -15.77 12.10
CA GLU A 66 33.30 -14.54 12.88
C GLU A 66 32.22 -13.64 12.26
N PRO A 67 31.46 -12.92 13.10
CA PRO A 67 30.46 -11.98 12.63
C PRO A 67 31.11 -10.84 11.84
N PRO A 68 30.55 -10.44 10.69
CA PRO A 68 31.09 -9.31 9.94
C PRO A 68 30.99 -8.02 10.78
N ALA A 69 31.95 -7.12 10.60
CA ALA A 69 31.89 -5.80 11.22
C ALA A 69 30.53 -5.15 10.90
N ILE A 70 29.80 -4.72 11.94
CA ILE A 70 28.51 -4.07 11.76
C ILE A 70 28.78 -2.77 11.01
N ARG A 71 28.58 -2.81 9.69
CA ARG A 71 28.59 -1.61 8.89
C ARG A 71 27.46 -0.78 9.46
N LYS A 72 27.77 0.44 9.90
CA LYS A 72 26.78 1.50 10.10
C LYS A 72 26.16 1.74 8.73
N ALA A 73 25.28 0.83 8.28
CA ALA A 73 24.21 1.19 7.37
C ALA A 73 23.65 2.42 8.04
N ARG A 74 23.85 3.55 7.38
CA ARG A 74 23.41 4.86 7.79
C ARG A 74 21.95 4.70 8.18
N GLN A 75 21.71 4.37 9.45
CA GLN A 75 20.47 4.65 10.14
C GLN A 75 20.49 6.16 10.08
N GLN A 76 19.97 6.67 8.95
CA GLN A 76 19.64 8.05 8.76
C GLN A 76 18.82 8.34 10.01
N SER A 77 19.47 9.03 10.93
CA SER A 77 18.94 9.36 12.23
C SER A 77 17.54 9.89 11.95
N ALA A 78 16.54 9.23 12.53
CA ALA A 78 15.14 9.60 12.45
C ALA A 78 14.88 11.12 12.47
N PRO A 79 15.66 11.98 13.18
CA PRO A 79 15.48 13.43 13.07
C PRO A 79 15.77 14.05 11.69
N ALA A 80 16.74 13.54 10.92
CA ALA A 80 17.08 14.13 9.62
C ALA A 80 16.06 13.78 8.53
N ILE A 81 15.55 12.54 8.52
CA ILE A 81 14.42 12.16 7.66
C ILE A 81 13.16 12.92 8.11
N ALA A 82 12.90 13.01 9.42
CA ALA A 82 11.74 13.76 9.92
C ALA A 82 11.81 15.25 9.53
N LEU A 83 12.96 15.91 9.65
CA LEU A 83 13.13 17.30 9.23
C LEU A 83 12.93 17.47 7.71
N ILE A 84 13.49 16.57 6.90
CA ILE A 84 13.29 16.59 5.44
C ILE A 84 11.81 16.37 5.11
N CYS A 85 11.14 15.41 5.78
CA CYS A 85 9.71 15.15 5.60
C CYS A 85 8.83 16.31 6.07
N ILE A 86 9.17 16.97 7.19
CA ILE A 86 8.44 18.14 7.70
C ILE A 86 8.62 19.32 6.74
N CYS A 87 9.84 19.59 6.26
CA CYS A 87 10.08 20.63 5.25
C CYS A 87 9.35 20.33 3.93
N ALA A 88 9.37 19.07 3.47
CA ALA A 88 8.62 18.64 2.30
C ALA A 88 7.09 18.79 2.52
N LEU A 89 6.57 18.41 3.68
CA LEU A 89 5.14 18.57 4.02
C LEU A 89 4.73 20.04 4.07
N VAL A 90 5.54 20.92 4.67
CA VAL A 90 5.26 22.36 4.71
C VAL A 90 5.28 22.98 3.30
N LEU A 91 6.22 22.58 2.45
CA LEU A 91 6.24 23.01 1.04
C LEU A 91 5.05 22.47 0.25
N LEU A 92 4.66 21.21 0.47
CA LEU A 92 3.48 20.60 -0.16
C LEU A 92 2.18 21.29 0.28
N ILE A 93 2.03 21.60 1.57
CA ILE A 93 0.86 22.32 2.10
C ILE A 93 0.85 23.77 1.59
N GLY A 94 1.99 24.46 1.57
CA GLY A 94 2.12 25.81 1.02
C GLY A 94 1.79 25.88 -0.46
N ALA A 95 2.27 24.90 -1.25
CA ALA A 95 1.93 24.77 -2.66
C ALA A 95 0.43 24.45 -2.86
N ALA A 96 -0.16 23.60 -2.01
CA ALA A 96 -1.59 23.27 -2.07
C ALA A 96 -2.49 24.47 -1.73
N MET A 97 -2.08 25.33 -0.78
CA MET A 97 -2.83 26.55 -0.45
C MET A 97 -2.69 27.64 -1.52
N MET A 98 -1.54 27.74 -2.20
CA MET A 98 -1.36 28.63 -3.35
C MET A 98 -2.02 28.10 -4.63
N ALA A 99 -2.19 26.78 -4.76
CA ALA A 99 -2.88 26.12 -5.88
C ALA A 99 -4.40 25.93 -5.65
N GLY A 100 -4.94 26.45 -4.54
CA GLY A 100 -6.37 26.44 -4.20
C GLY A 100 -7.29 27.24 -5.13
N LYS A 101 -6.74 27.85 -6.19
CA LYS A 101 -7.49 28.37 -7.35
C LYS A 101 -6.91 27.82 -8.66
N SER A 102 -6.65 26.53 -8.74
CA SER A 102 -6.42 25.87 -10.02
C SER A 102 -7.51 24.83 -10.26
N LYS A 103 -8.41 25.23 -11.17
CA LYS A 103 -9.28 24.41 -12.02
C LYS A 103 -9.01 22.91 -11.87
N ARG A 104 -10.03 22.15 -11.44
CA ARG A 104 -10.03 20.67 -11.51
C ARG A 104 -9.82 20.27 -12.96
N GLU A 105 -8.57 20.03 -13.34
CA GLU A 105 -8.23 19.50 -14.65
C GLU A 105 -8.74 18.06 -14.70
N GLY A 106 -9.75 17.87 -15.54
CA GLY A 106 -10.32 16.58 -15.85
C GLY A 106 -9.23 15.64 -16.35
N VAL A 107 -9.23 14.43 -15.81
CA VAL A 107 -8.51 13.29 -16.37
C VAL A 107 -8.84 13.20 -17.87
N PRO A 108 -7.85 13.14 -18.77
CA PRO A 108 -8.11 13.10 -20.20
C PRO A 108 -8.71 11.75 -20.59
N GLN A 109 -10.03 11.67 -20.71
CA GLN A 109 -10.74 10.49 -21.23
C GLN A 109 -10.81 10.55 -22.77
N HIS A 110 -9.65 10.46 -23.42
CA HIS A 110 -9.62 10.17 -24.86
C HIS A 110 -9.94 8.68 -25.09
N GLY A 111 -11.16 8.40 -25.55
CA GLY A 111 -11.60 7.06 -25.97
C GLY A 111 -12.97 6.62 -25.46
N ARG A 112 -13.68 7.47 -24.71
CA ARG A 112 -14.94 7.13 -24.05
C ARG A 112 -16.09 7.87 -24.72
N VAL A 113 -17.11 7.14 -25.16
CA VAL A 113 -18.32 7.76 -25.70
C VAL A 113 -18.97 8.60 -24.60
N GLU A 114 -19.13 9.90 -24.84
CA GLU A 114 -19.89 10.77 -23.95
C GLU A 114 -21.31 10.23 -23.78
N ALA A 115 -21.78 10.11 -22.53
CA ALA A 115 -23.10 9.55 -22.20
C ALA A 115 -24.23 10.25 -22.97
N LYS A 116 -24.12 11.58 -23.15
CA LYS A 116 -25.09 12.37 -23.92
C LYS A 116 -25.07 12.03 -25.41
N ALA A 117 -23.90 11.77 -25.97
CA ALA A 117 -23.77 11.37 -27.37
C ALA A 117 -24.29 9.94 -27.60
N ALA A 118 -24.06 9.01 -26.66
CA ALA A 118 -24.68 7.68 -26.71
C ALA A 118 -26.20 7.74 -26.63
N LEU A 119 -26.73 8.63 -25.78
CA LEU A 119 -28.16 8.88 -25.67
C LEU A 119 -28.73 9.43 -26.98
N ALA A 120 -28.12 10.48 -27.55
CA ALA A 120 -28.55 11.11 -28.80
C ALA A 120 -28.51 10.14 -29.99
N ARG A 121 -27.56 9.19 -29.98
CA ARG A 121 -27.45 8.13 -31.01
C ARG A 121 -28.35 6.92 -30.76
N GLY A 122 -29.15 6.91 -29.70
CA GLY A 122 -30.03 5.78 -29.36
C GLY A 122 -29.28 4.50 -28.97
N GLN A 123 -28.04 4.64 -28.51
CA GLN A 123 -27.20 3.52 -28.07
C GLN A 123 -27.55 3.09 -26.64
N LEU A 124 -28.03 4.00 -25.78
CA LEU A 124 -28.56 3.66 -24.47
C LEU A 124 -30.02 3.18 -24.58
N ARG A 125 -30.34 2.06 -23.94
CA ARG A 125 -31.69 1.50 -23.92
C ARG A 125 -32.06 0.98 -22.55
N VAL A 126 -33.33 1.15 -22.19
CA VAL A 126 -33.92 0.51 -21.01
C VAL A 126 -33.75 -1.00 -21.11
N GLY A 127 -33.33 -1.64 -20.02
CA GLY A 127 -33.00 -3.07 -19.96
C GLY A 127 -31.51 -3.38 -20.08
N MET A 128 -30.66 -2.41 -20.43
CA MET A 128 -29.21 -2.61 -20.43
C MET A 128 -28.68 -2.88 -19.02
N THR A 129 -27.72 -3.80 -18.89
CA THR A 129 -27.08 -4.06 -17.59
C THR A 129 -26.07 -2.96 -17.25
N ALA A 130 -25.82 -2.78 -15.95
CA ALA A 130 -24.77 -1.92 -15.43
C ALA A 130 -23.42 -2.13 -16.15
N ASP A 131 -23.02 -3.40 -16.36
CA ASP A 131 -21.77 -3.72 -17.07
C ASP A 131 -21.79 -3.33 -18.55
N GLN A 132 -22.93 -3.46 -19.23
CA GLN A 132 -23.07 -2.99 -20.61
C GLN A 132 -22.89 -1.48 -20.69
N CYS A 133 -23.49 -0.74 -19.75
CA CYS A 133 -23.32 0.70 -19.63
C CYS A 133 -21.87 1.08 -19.31
N ILE A 134 -21.18 0.38 -18.40
CA ILE A 134 -19.75 0.63 -18.10
C ILE A 134 -18.87 0.35 -19.31
N ARG A 135 -19.09 -0.74 -20.04
CA ARG A 135 -18.29 -1.05 -21.24
C ARG A 135 -18.45 -0.01 -22.33
N MET A 136 -19.65 0.54 -22.49
CA MET A 136 -19.94 1.54 -23.53
C MET A 136 -19.53 2.94 -23.11
N LEU A 137 -19.90 3.33 -21.89
CA LEU A 137 -19.79 4.69 -21.38
C LEU A 137 -18.66 4.89 -20.41
N GLY A 138 -17.93 3.86 -19.97
CA GLY A 138 -16.93 3.87 -18.89
C GLY A 138 -17.51 3.99 -17.47
N GLN A 139 -16.63 4.19 -16.47
CA GLN A 139 -17.02 4.33 -15.05
C GLN A 139 -17.73 5.66 -14.75
N PRO A 140 -18.96 5.69 -14.19
CA PRO A 140 -19.65 6.94 -13.88
C PRO A 140 -18.83 7.82 -12.93
N ALA A 141 -19.03 9.14 -13.01
CA ALA A 141 -18.37 10.09 -12.11
C ALA A 141 -18.86 9.94 -10.66
N ARG A 142 -20.10 9.49 -10.47
CA ARG A 142 -20.70 9.26 -9.15
C ARG A 142 -21.72 8.13 -9.20
N ILE A 143 -21.76 7.33 -8.14
CA ILE A 143 -22.79 6.29 -7.92
C ILE A 143 -23.42 6.55 -6.56
N GLU A 144 -24.73 6.79 -6.55
CA GLU A 144 -25.54 6.85 -5.33
C GLU A 144 -26.36 5.58 -5.20
N ARG A 145 -26.19 4.86 -4.09
CA ARG A 145 -27.01 3.68 -3.75
C ARG A 145 -28.08 4.08 -2.75
N ILE A 146 -29.34 3.77 -3.07
CA ILE A 146 -30.45 4.05 -2.16
C ILE A 146 -30.48 2.95 -1.10
N SER A 147 -30.21 3.31 0.15
CA SER A 147 -30.17 2.39 1.30
C SER A 147 -31.45 1.56 1.39
N GLY A 148 -31.31 0.25 1.62
CA GLY A 148 -32.43 -0.69 1.70
C GLY A 148 -33.05 -1.10 0.36
N SER A 149 -32.51 -0.65 -0.77
CA SER A 149 -32.95 -1.07 -2.11
C SER A 149 -31.78 -1.47 -3.00
N LYS A 150 -32.07 -2.09 -4.16
CA LYS A 150 -31.08 -2.36 -5.21
C LYS A 150 -31.05 -1.24 -6.27
N ASN A 151 -31.51 -0.05 -5.90
CA ASN A 151 -31.60 1.08 -6.81
C ASN A 151 -30.32 1.91 -6.75
N GLU A 152 -29.81 2.26 -7.91
CA GLU A 152 -28.59 3.06 -8.05
C GLU A 152 -28.83 4.22 -9.02
N HIS A 153 -28.31 5.39 -8.69
CA HIS A 153 -28.25 6.54 -9.60
C HIS A 153 -26.80 6.78 -9.98
N TRP A 154 -26.54 6.76 -11.28
CA TRP A 154 -25.20 6.91 -11.82
C TRP A 154 -25.11 8.22 -12.59
N THR A 155 -24.17 9.08 -12.22
CA THR A 155 -23.97 10.38 -12.86
C THR A 155 -22.76 10.33 -13.79
N TYR A 156 -22.96 10.71 -15.04
CA TYR A 156 -21.90 10.91 -16.03
C TYR A 156 -21.80 12.41 -16.33
N GLU A 157 -20.67 13.02 -15.95
CA GLU A 157 -20.39 14.41 -16.28
C GLU A 157 -19.95 14.53 -17.74
N GLY A 158 -20.40 15.58 -18.41
CA GLY A 158 -20.06 15.89 -19.80
C GLY A 158 -20.07 17.39 -20.06
N PRO A 159 -19.49 17.84 -21.19
CA PRO A 159 -19.41 19.26 -21.53
C PRO A 159 -20.78 19.94 -21.62
N ASP A 160 -21.82 19.19 -21.99
CA ASP A 160 -23.19 19.71 -22.14
C ASP A 160 -24.11 19.39 -20.94
N GLY A 161 -23.53 19.13 -19.76
CA GLY A 161 -24.24 18.82 -18.52
C GLY A 161 -24.29 17.33 -18.15
N PRO A 162 -24.67 17.01 -16.91
CA PRO A 162 -24.67 15.65 -16.40
C PRO A 162 -25.79 14.81 -17.00
N VAL A 163 -25.50 13.53 -17.27
CA VAL A 163 -26.49 12.50 -17.60
C VAL A 163 -26.63 11.58 -16.41
N ILE A 164 -27.87 11.36 -15.95
CA ILE A 164 -28.17 10.53 -14.80
C ILE A 164 -28.85 9.26 -15.30
N LEU A 165 -28.25 8.10 -15.02
CA LEU A 165 -28.82 6.81 -15.32
C LEU A 165 -29.40 6.19 -14.04
N HIS A 166 -30.64 5.70 -14.11
CA HIS A 166 -31.31 5.02 -13.00
C HIS A 166 -31.27 3.52 -13.21
N PHE A 167 -30.66 2.81 -12.27
CA PHE A 167 -30.60 1.36 -12.26
C PHE A 167 -31.46 0.78 -11.15
N GLU A 168 -32.10 -0.34 -11.43
CA GLU A 168 -32.80 -1.17 -10.45
C GLU A 168 -32.27 -2.60 -10.60
N SER A 169 -31.73 -3.16 -9.52
CA SER A 169 -31.14 -4.51 -9.52
C SER A 169 -30.08 -4.71 -10.61
N GLY A 170 -29.32 -3.66 -10.92
CA GLY A 170 -28.25 -3.68 -11.94
C GLY A 170 -28.74 -3.53 -13.38
N VAL A 171 -30.02 -3.20 -13.60
CA VAL A 171 -30.62 -3.00 -14.92
C VAL A 171 -31.05 -1.55 -15.09
N LEU A 172 -30.71 -0.94 -16.23
CA LEU A 172 -31.07 0.43 -16.59
C LEU A 172 -32.58 0.53 -16.78
N ARG A 173 -33.23 1.40 -16.01
CA ARG A 173 -34.68 1.64 -16.04
C ARG A 173 -35.05 2.95 -16.72
N SER A 174 -34.28 4.00 -16.49
CA SER A 174 -34.52 5.33 -17.06
C SER A 174 -33.25 6.17 -17.08
N PHE A 175 -33.29 7.27 -17.85
CA PHE A 175 -32.24 8.26 -18.02
C PHE A 175 -32.83 9.59 -18.49
#